data_AF-A0A7K0TBH3-F1
#
_entry.id   AF-A0A7K0TBH3-F1
#
_cell.length_a   1.000
_cell.length_b   1.000
_cell.length_c   1.000
_cell.angle_alpha   90.00
_cell.angle_beta   90.00
_cell.angle_gamma   90.00
#
_symmetry.space_group_name_H-M   'P 1'
#
loop_
_entity.id
_entity.type
_entity.pdbx_description
1 polymer ?
#
loop_
_entity_poly.entity_id
_entity_poly.type
_entity_poly.pdbx_seq_one_letter_code
_entity_poly.pdbx_strand_id
1 'polypeptide(L)' 'TGKKDEIAPWMASHMDIDGFDISGLAAKSHGAIRIAGAENLKRIHSFKLADPGRILAFLENKTVWHPIGL' A
#
# COMPACT_ATOMS: atom_id res chain seq x y z
N THR A 1 7.60 -0.35 19.68
CA THR A 1 6.46 0.54 19.37
C THR A 1 6.95 1.98 19.32
N GLY A 2 6.27 2.87 18.58
CA GLY A 2 6.69 4.26 18.38
C GLY A 2 5.58 5.16 17.82
N LYS A 3 5.87 6.44 17.57
CA LYS A 3 4.90 7.40 17.02
C LYS A 3 4.72 7.16 15.52
N LYS A 4 3.47 6.97 15.09
CA LYS A 4 3.15 6.70 13.66
C LYS A 4 3.58 7.85 12.75
N ASP A 5 3.38 9.09 13.20
CA ASP A 5 3.74 10.28 12.42
C ASP A 5 5.24 10.42 12.18
N GLU A 6 6.06 9.80 13.03
CA GLU A 6 7.51 9.75 12.88
C GLU A 6 7.93 8.66 11.90
N ILE A 7 7.29 7.48 11.94
CA ILE A 7 7.69 6.29 11.18
C ILE A 7 7.10 6.29 9.75
N ALA A 8 5.87 6.78 9.59
CA ALA A 8 5.14 6.69 8.33
C ALA A 8 5.83 7.36 7.13
N PRO A 9 6.49 8.53 7.27
CA PRO A 9 7.23 9.14 6.16
C PRO A 9 8.37 8.26 5.65
N TRP A 10 9.10 7.60 6.55
CA TRP A 10 10.19 6.68 6.17
C TRP A 10 9.65 5.45 5.44
N MET A 11 8.55 4.86 5.91
CA MET A 11 7.90 3.74 5.20
C MET A 11 7.35 4.18 3.84
N ALA A 12 6.86 5.42 3.74
CA ALA A 12 6.33 5.96 2.51
C ALA A 12 7.43 6.20 1.46
N SER A 13 8.61 6.67 1.84
CA SER A 13 9.72 6.92 0.90
C SER A 13 10.63 5.72 0.68
N HIS A 14 10.48 4.63 1.44
CA HIS A 14 11.38 3.47 1.31
C HIS A 14 11.24 2.79 -0.05
N MET A 15 12.35 2.63 -0.78
CA MET A 15 12.30 2.10 -2.14
C MET A 15 11.90 0.62 -2.24
N ASP A 16 12.13 -0.15 -1.17
CA ASP A 16 11.88 -1.60 -1.12
C ASP A 16 10.54 -1.98 -0.47
N ILE A 17 9.57 -1.05 -0.46
CA ILE A 17 8.21 -1.29 0.01
C ILE A 17 7.25 -1.25 -1.19
N ASP A 18 6.53 -2.35 -1.42
CA ASP A 18 5.58 -2.48 -2.55
C ASP A 18 4.16 -2.01 -2.23
N GLY A 19 3.80 -2.00 -0.93
CA GLY A 19 2.46 -1.68 -0.46
C GLY A 19 2.46 -1.11 0.96
N PHE A 20 1.61 -0.12 1.21
CA PHE A 20 1.49 0.53 2.52
C PHE A 20 0.04 0.84 2.92
N ASP A 21 -0.39 0.36 4.10
CA ASP A 21 -1.67 0.68 4.72
C ASP A 21 -1.53 1.90 5.64
N ILE A 22 -2.23 2.99 5.30
CA ILE A 22 -2.20 4.25 6.05
C ILE A 22 -3.49 4.51 6.84
N SER A 23 -4.36 3.50 6.99
CA SER A 23 -5.65 3.61 7.71
C SER A 23 -5.49 4.09 9.15
N GLY A 24 -4.35 3.80 9.77
CA GLY A 24 -4.03 4.19 11.14
C GLY A 24 -3.50 5.62 11.31
N LEU A 25 -3.35 6.39 10.22
CA LEU A 25 -2.88 7.78 10.22
C LEU A 25 -4.04 8.77 10.14
N ALA A 26 -3.80 10.00 10.62
CA ALA A 26 -4.77 11.08 10.47
C ALA A 26 -5.03 11.39 8.99
N ALA A 27 -6.30 11.59 8.61
CA ALA A 27 -6.68 11.82 7.21
C ALA A 27 -5.91 12.99 6.55
N LYS A 28 -5.54 14.01 7.33
CA LYS A 28 -4.74 15.16 6.86
C LYS A 28 -3.35 14.79 6.36
N SER A 29 -2.73 13.71 6.85
CA SER A 29 -1.39 13.29 6.42
C SER A 29 -1.41 12.36 5.22
N HIS A 30 -2.57 11.84 4.80
CA HIS A 30 -2.66 10.88 3.70
C HIS A 30 -2.11 11.43 2.38
N GLY A 31 -2.33 12.73 2.12
CA GLY A 31 -1.80 13.39 0.92
C GLY A 31 -0.27 13.38 0.89
N ALA A 32 0.38 13.83 1.98
CA ALA A 32 1.84 13.87 2.08
C ALA A 32 2.46 12.47 1.98
N ILE A 33 1.85 11.47 2.61
CA ILE A 33 2.31 10.08 2.55
C ILE A 33 2.21 9.50 1.12
N ARG A 34 1.14 9.81 0.39
CA ARG A 34 1.02 9.40 -1.02
C ARG A 34 2.06 10.07 -1.92
N ILE A 35 2.35 11.35 -1.68
CA ILE A 35 3.41 12.06 -2.41
C ILE A 35 4.77 11.39 -2.17
N ALA A 36 5.11 11.07 -0.92
CA ALA A 36 6.37 10.41 -0.59
C ALA A 36 6.52 9.02 -1.23
N GLY A 37 5.42 8.27 -1.39
CA GLY A 37 5.43 6.98 -2.08
C GLY A 37 5.36 7.04 -3.61
N ALA A 38 5.23 8.23 -4.20
CA ALA A 38 5.13 8.38 -5.64
C ALA A 38 6.45 8.08 -6.36
N GLU A 39 7.59 8.18 -5.69
CA GLU A 39 8.91 7.99 -6.29
C GLU A 39 9.10 6.57 -6.88
N ASN A 40 8.58 5.54 -6.21
CA ASN A 40 8.63 4.16 -6.71
C ASN A 40 7.23 3.60 -7.09
N LEU A 41 6.21 4.47 -7.14
CA LEU A 41 4.83 4.11 -7.51
C LEU A 41 4.22 2.98 -6.66
N LYS A 42 4.61 2.85 -5.38
CA LYS A 42 4.06 1.83 -4.48
C LYS A 42 2.55 1.99 -4.26
N ARG A 43 1.87 0.89 -3.95
CA ARG A 43 0.43 0.90 -3.63
C ARG A 43 0.21 1.47 -2.24
N ILE A 44 -0.64 2.49 -2.11
CA ILE A 44 -0.97 3.10 -0.81
C ILE A 44 -2.48 3.15 -0.62
N HIS A 45 -2.97 2.42 0.39
CA HIS A 45 -4.40 2.30 0.66
C HIS A 45 -4.79 2.79 2.06
N SER A 46 -6.01 3.28 2.19
CA SER A 46 -6.64 3.57 3.48
C SER A 46 -8.07 3.03 3.49
N PHE A 47 -8.46 2.49 4.63
CA PHE A 47 -9.70 1.73 4.80
C PHE A 47 -10.43 2.23 6.04
N LYS A 48 -11.77 2.31 5.94
CA LYS A 48 -12.64 2.71 7.07
C LYS A 48 -13.15 1.52 7.88
N LEU A 49 -13.33 0.38 7.24
CA LEU A 49 -13.89 -0.85 7.81
C LEU A 49 -13.00 -2.04 7.50
N ALA A 50 -13.11 -3.12 8.29
CA ALA A 50 -12.49 -4.39 7.99
C ALA A 50 -13.37 -5.12 6.95
N ASP A 51 -12.93 -5.12 5.69
CA ASP A 51 -13.64 -5.69 4.54
C ASP A 51 -12.69 -6.63 3.78
N PRO A 52 -13.16 -7.77 3.23
CA PRO A 52 -12.33 -8.70 2.47
C PRO A 52 -11.61 -8.06 1.27
N GLY A 53 -12.12 -6.97 0.71
CA GLY A 53 -11.44 -6.20 -0.35
C GLY A 53 -10.08 -5.64 0.06
N ARG A 54 -9.76 -5.56 1.36
CA ARG A 54 -8.39 -5.26 1.83
C ARG A 54 -7.37 -6.28 1.35
N ILE A 55 -7.77 -7.55 1.20
CA ILE A 55 -6.89 -8.62 0.70
C ILE A 55 -6.47 -8.30 -0.74
N LEU A 56 -7.43 -7.92 -1.58
CA LEU A 56 -7.18 -7.60 -2.99
C LEU A 56 -6.28 -6.37 -3.16
N ALA A 57 -6.31 -5.41 -2.24
CA ALA A 57 -5.46 -4.22 -2.29
C ALA A 57 -3.95 -4.53 -2.20
N PHE A 58 -3.58 -5.68 -1.64
CA PHE A 58 -2.19 -6.11 -1.45
C PHE A 58 -1.83 -7.40 -2.18
N LEU A 59 -2.75 -7.96 -2.98
CA LEU A 59 -2.46 -9.04 -3.91
C LEU A 59 -2.22 -8.49 -5.31
N GLU A 60 -1.43 -9.22 -6.10
CA GLU A 60 -1.23 -8.95 -7.51
C GLU A 60 -1.72 -10.13 -8.34
N ASN A 61 -2.47 -9.82 -9.40
CA ASN A 61 -2.86 -10.83 -10.37
C ASN A 61 -1.69 -11.10 -11.30
N LYS A 62 -1.14 -12.31 -11.21
CA LYS A 62 -0.18 -12.82 -12.16
C LYS A 62 -0.86 -13.80 -13.10
N THR A 63 -1.20 -13.33 -14.29
CA THR A 63 -1.78 -14.18 -15.34
C THR A 63 -0.66 -14.96 -16.04
N VAL A 64 -0.73 -16.29 -15.98
CA VAL A 64 0.23 -17.18 -16.65
C VAL A 64 -0.50 -18.02 -17.69
N TRP A 65 0.01 -17.99 -18.92
CA TRP A 65 -0.55 -18.75 -20.04
C TRP A 65 0.21 -20.06 -20.19
N HIS A 66 -0.53 -21.18 -20.14
CA HIS A 66 0.01 -22.52 -20.40
C HIS A 66 -0.78 -23.15 -21.54
N PRO A 67 -0.13 -23.99 -22.40
CA PRO A 67 -0.85 -24.76 -23.40
C PRO A 67 -1.92 -25.62 -22.74
N ILE A 68 -3.11 -25.67 -23.34
CA ILE A 68 -4.14 -26.65 -23.00
C ILE A 68 -4.19 -27.66 -24.14
N GLY A 69 -4.20 -28.95 -23.82
CA GLY A 69 -4.44 -29.99 -24.82
C GLY A 69 -5.87 -29.86 -25.32
N LEU A 70 -6.04 -29.69 -26.63
CA LEU A 70 -7.33 -29.81 -27.31
C LEU A 70 -7.71 -31.29 -27.47
#